data_AF-A0A836CX18-F1
#
_entry.id   AF-A0A836CX18-F1
#
_cell.length_a   1.000
_cell.length_b   1.000
_cell.length_c   1.000
_cell.angle_alpha   90.00
_cell.angle_beta   90.00
_cell.angle_gamma   90.00
#
_symmetry.space_group_name_H-M   'P 1'
#
loop_
_entity.id
_entity.type
_entity.pdbx_description
1 polymer ?
#
loop_
_entity_poly.entity_id
_entity_poly.type
_entity_poly.pdbx_seq_one_letter_code
_entity_poly.pdbx_strand_id
1 'polypeptide(L)'
;MECQGHGERISPKDRCKSCNGRKIVREKKILEVHIDKGMKDGQKITFHGEGDQEPGLEPGDIIIVLDQKDHAVFTPRGEDLFMCMDIQLVEALRGFQKPISTLDNRTIVITSHPGQIVKHGDIKCVLNEGMPIYRRPYEKGRLIIEFKVNFPENGFLSPDNLSAGKTSA
;
A
#
# COMPACT_ATOMS: atom_id res chain seq x y z
N MET A 1 27.58 50.32 -12.39
CA MET A 1 26.13 49.99 -12.58
C MET A 1 26.05 48.90 -13.64
N GLU A 2 26.09 47.65 -13.20
CA GLU A 2 26.11 46.47 -14.08
C GLU A 2 24.70 46.06 -14.50
N CYS A 3 24.55 45.56 -15.72
CA CYS A 3 23.30 45.03 -16.28
C CYS A 3 22.96 43.60 -15.82
N GLN A 4 23.80 42.99 -14.97
CA GLN A 4 23.62 41.63 -14.39
C GLN A 4 23.27 40.54 -15.43
N GLY A 5 23.70 40.69 -16.68
CA GLY A 5 23.42 39.72 -17.76
C GLY A 5 22.04 39.83 -18.40
N HIS A 6 21.18 40.76 -17.98
CA HIS A 6 19.81 40.90 -18.50
C HIS A 6 19.67 41.78 -19.76
N GLY A 7 20.75 42.40 -20.24
CA GLY A 7 20.73 43.28 -21.42
C GLY A 7 20.00 44.62 -21.24
N GLU A 8 19.23 44.79 -20.17
CA GLU A 8 18.47 45.99 -19.85
C GLU A 8 18.94 46.63 -18.52
N ARG A 9 18.82 47.96 -18.40
CA ARG A 9 19.15 48.70 -17.16
C ARG A 9 17.92 49.41 -16.62
N ILE A 10 17.52 49.03 -15.41
CA ILE A 10 16.38 49.63 -14.70
C ILE A 10 16.91 50.60 -13.64
N SER A 11 16.44 51.85 -13.69
CA SER A 11 16.81 52.89 -12.71
C SER A 11 16.39 52.45 -11.29
N PRO A 12 17.16 52.74 -10.22
CA PRO A 12 16.80 52.32 -8.87
C PRO A 12 15.42 52.80 -8.41
N LYS A 13 14.96 53.96 -8.91
CA LYS A 13 13.65 54.53 -8.57
C LYS A 13 12.49 53.78 -9.22
N ASP A 14 12.74 53.13 -10.36
CA ASP A 14 11.72 52.44 -11.17
C ASP A 14 11.70 50.92 -10.94
N ARG A 15 12.53 50.41 -10.01
CA ARG A 15 12.54 48.97 -9.69
C ARG A 15 11.26 48.58 -8.95
N CYS A 16 10.62 47.51 -9.41
CA CYS A 16 9.52 46.88 -8.69
C CYS A 16 9.96 46.51 -7.26
N LYS A 17 9.15 46.88 -6.27
CA LYS A 17 9.46 46.64 -4.84
C LYS A 17 9.48 45.16 -4.47
N SER A 18 8.71 44.33 -5.17
CA SER A 18 8.55 42.91 -4.87
C SER A 18 9.69 42.06 -5.44
N CYS A 19 10.08 42.29 -6.70
CA CYS A 19 11.15 41.52 -7.36
C CYS A 19 12.50 42.25 -7.41
N ASN A 20 12.56 43.52 -6.99
CA ASN A 20 13.74 44.39 -7.07
C ASN A 20 14.39 44.46 -8.45
N GLY A 21 13.59 44.35 -9.52
CA GLY A 21 14.03 44.34 -10.91
C GLY A 21 14.43 42.97 -11.47
N ARG A 22 14.34 41.90 -10.68
CA ARG A 22 14.70 40.52 -11.11
C ARG A 22 13.62 39.82 -11.92
N LYS A 23 12.43 40.42 -12.05
CA LYS A 23 11.25 39.87 -12.78
C LYS A 23 10.72 38.52 -12.23
N ILE A 24 11.30 37.98 -11.15
CA ILE A 24 10.86 36.77 -10.44
C ILE A 24 10.65 37.04 -8.94
N VAL A 25 9.72 36.30 -8.31
CA VAL A 25 9.46 36.33 -6.87
C VAL A 25 9.32 34.89 -6.35
N ARG A 26 9.72 34.65 -5.10
CA ARG A 26 9.49 33.34 -4.46
C ARG A 26 8.06 33.26 -3.96
N GLU A 27 7.34 32.26 -4.42
CA GLU A 27 5.97 31.98 -4.02
C GLU A 27 5.89 30.63 -3.29
N LYS A 28 4.97 30.50 -2.34
CA LYS A 28 4.60 29.21 -1.73
C LYS A 28 3.20 28.87 -2.19
N LYS A 29 3.07 27.77 -2.92
CA LYS A 29 1.79 27.24 -3.38
C LYS A 29 1.55 25.85 -2.79
N ILE A 30 0.31 25.56 -2.42
CA ILE A 30 -0.11 24.23 -1.96
C ILE A 30 -0.70 23.51 -3.16
N LEU A 31 -0.20 22.30 -3.45
CA LEU A 31 -0.73 21.42 -4.48
C LEU A 31 -1.51 20.29 -3.81
N GLU A 32 -2.81 20.20 -4.10
CA GLU A 32 -3.68 19.14 -3.58
C GLU A 32 -3.62 17.91 -4.48
N VAL A 33 -3.03 16.84 -3.94
CA VAL A 33 -2.86 15.58 -4.65
C VAL A 33 -3.97 14.63 -4.27
N HIS A 34 -4.80 14.25 -5.24
CA HIS A 34 -5.87 13.28 -5.03
C HIS A 34 -5.33 11.88 -5.33
N ILE A 35 -5.36 11.00 -4.32
CA ILE A 35 -4.97 9.60 -4.47
C ILE A 35 -6.23 8.75 -4.56
N ASP A 36 -6.51 8.27 -5.76
CA ASP A 36 -7.65 7.40 -6.03
C ASP A 36 -7.41 5.97 -5.55
N LYS A 37 -8.50 5.29 -5.20
CA LYS A 37 -8.46 3.86 -4.87
C LYS A 37 -7.89 3.05 -6.04
N GLY A 38 -6.93 2.19 -5.72
CA GLY A 38 -6.33 1.26 -6.68
C GLY A 38 -5.17 1.85 -7.48
N MET A 39 -4.80 3.12 -7.25
CA MET A 39 -3.56 3.66 -7.80
C MET A 39 -2.36 2.78 -7.39
N LYS A 40 -1.45 2.58 -8.34
CA LYS A 40 -0.33 1.66 -8.18
C LYS A 40 0.93 2.38 -7.72
N ASP A 41 1.82 1.60 -7.11
CA ASP A 41 3.21 2.02 -6.89
C ASP A 41 3.86 2.53 -8.18
N GLY A 42 4.64 3.61 -8.08
CA GLY A 42 5.30 4.26 -9.21
C GLY A 42 4.38 5.05 -10.14
N GLN A 43 3.06 5.08 -9.90
CA GLN A 43 2.14 5.87 -10.72
C GLN A 43 2.45 7.37 -10.60
N LYS A 44 2.40 8.08 -11.72
CA LYS A 44 2.76 9.50 -11.83
C LYS A 44 1.52 10.39 -11.85
N ILE A 45 1.54 11.45 -11.05
CA ILE A 45 0.56 12.54 -11.06
C ILE A 45 1.32 13.79 -11.50
N THR A 46 0.95 14.36 -12.65
CA THR A 46 1.67 15.48 -13.25
C THR A 46 0.89 16.77 -13.07
N PHE A 47 1.56 17.79 -12.55
CA PHE A 47 1.07 19.15 -12.47
C PHE A 47 1.82 20.01 -13.49
N HIS A 48 1.13 20.31 -14.60
CA HIS A 48 1.75 21.01 -15.71
C HIS A 48 2.02 22.48 -15.40
N GLY A 49 3.22 22.94 -15.71
CA GLY A 49 3.61 24.35 -15.56
C GLY A 49 3.74 24.84 -14.11
N GLU A 50 3.76 23.92 -13.14
CA GLU A 50 3.92 24.24 -11.70
C GLU A 50 5.39 24.28 -11.24
N GLY A 51 6.34 24.09 -12.14
CA GLY A 51 7.78 24.22 -11.88
C GLY A 51 8.26 25.68 -11.78
N ASP A 52 9.58 25.85 -11.68
CA ASP A 52 10.19 27.18 -11.60
C ASP A 52 9.88 28.01 -12.86
N GLN A 53 9.51 29.27 -12.64
CA GLN A 53 9.16 30.21 -13.70
C GLN A 53 10.28 31.23 -13.91
N GLU A 54 10.74 31.35 -15.15
CA GLU A 54 11.70 32.38 -15.56
C GLU A 54 11.15 33.22 -16.73
N PRO A 55 11.48 34.53 -16.80
CA PRO A 55 11.00 35.38 -17.87
C PRO A 55 11.44 34.87 -19.25
N GLY A 56 10.48 34.60 -20.12
CA GLY A 56 10.73 34.14 -21.50
C GLY A 56 10.94 32.63 -21.65
N LEU A 57 10.79 31.85 -20.56
CA LEU A 57 10.81 30.39 -20.60
C LEU A 57 9.45 29.83 -20.16
N GLU A 58 9.07 28.70 -20.74
CA GLU A 58 7.90 27.95 -20.28
C GLU A 58 8.22 27.24 -18.95
N PRO A 59 7.33 27.32 -17.94
CA PRO A 59 7.55 26.63 -16.68
C PRO A 59 7.59 25.11 -16.85
N GLY A 60 8.44 24.46 -16.07
CA GLY A 60 8.51 23.00 -16.03
C GLY A 60 7.30 22.35 -15.34
N ASP A 61 7.27 21.02 -15.35
CA ASP A 61 6.22 20.23 -14.70
C ASP A 61 6.68 19.69 -13.35
N ILE A 62 5.75 19.61 -12.39
CA ILE A 62 5.95 18.85 -11.16
C ILE A 62 5.34 17.46 -11.34
N ILE A 63 6.18 16.42 -11.26
CA ILE A 63 5.74 15.02 -11.34
C ILE A 63 5.85 14.40 -9.96
N ILE A 64 4.70 14.05 -9.39
CA ILE A 64 4.61 13.32 -8.13
C ILE A 64 4.54 11.84 -8.46
N VAL A 65 5.45 11.06 -7.89
CA VAL A 65 5.49 9.60 -8.02
C VAL A 65 4.94 9.01 -6.73
N LEU A 66 3.95 8.13 -6.85
CA LEU A 66 3.43 7.41 -5.69
C LEU A 66 4.45 6.35 -5.24
N ASP A 67 4.73 6.34 -3.95
CA ASP A 67 5.57 5.36 -3.28
C ASP A 67 4.72 4.54 -2.32
N GLN A 68 4.61 3.24 -2.57
CA GLN A 68 3.80 2.35 -1.76
C GLN A 68 4.54 1.96 -0.48
N LYS A 69 4.01 2.40 0.66
CA LYS A 69 4.51 1.98 1.97
C LYS A 69 4.20 0.52 2.26
N ASP A 70 5.20 -0.21 2.75
CA ASP A 70 5.03 -1.58 3.24
C ASP A 70 4.02 -1.65 4.40
N HIS A 71 3.22 -2.72 4.39
CA HIS A 71 2.25 -3.01 5.44
C HIS A 71 2.62 -4.29 6.19
N ALA A 72 2.47 -4.27 7.51
CA ALA A 72 2.96 -5.36 8.38
C ALA A 72 2.25 -6.70 8.17
N VAL A 73 0.99 -6.68 7.72
CA VAL A 73 0.14 -7.88 7.58
C VAL A 73 -0.13 -8.25 6.12
N PHE A 74 -0.16 -7.25 5.24
CA PHE A 74 -0.71 -7.41 3.91
C PHE A 74 0.34 -7.01 2.88
N THR A 75 0.48 -7.84 1.85
CA THR A 75 1.40 -7.56 0.74
C THR A 75 0.59 -7.48 -0.55
N PRO A 76 0.47 -6.30 -1.18
CA PRO A 76 -0.19 -6.18 -2.47
C PRO A 76 0.54 -6.99 -3.54
N ARG A 77 -0.23 -7.71 -4.37
CA ARG A 77 0.25 -8.44 -5.55
C ARG A 77 -0.66 -8.13 -6.73
N GLY A 78 -0.39 -7.01 -7.39
CA GLY A 78 -1.27 -6.48 -8.42
C GLY A 78 -2.61 -6.04 -7.81
N GLU A 79 -3.71 -6.66 -8.23
CA GLU A 79 -5.06 -6.39 -7.71
C GLU A 79 -5.39 -7.27 -6.49
N ASP A 80 -4.63 -8.33 -6.27
CA ASP A 80 -4.81 -9.23 -5.13
C ASP A 80 -4.02 -8.74 -3.90
N LEU A 81 -4.47 -9.14 -2.72
CA LEU A 81 -3.82 -8.89 -1.45
C LEU A 81 -3.36 -10.21 -0.84
N PHE A 82 -2.12 -10.30 -0.40
CA PHE A 82 -1.56 -11.50 0.20
C PHE A 82 -1.39 -11.33 1.72
N MET A 83 -1.67 -12.37 2.50
CA MET A 83 -1.34 -12.43 3.92
C MET A 83 -0.95 -13.85 4.35
N CYS A 84 -0.09 -13.95 5.36
CA CYS A 84 0.15 -15.21 6.07
C CYS A 84 -0.76 -15.27 7.31
N MET A 85 -1.42 -16.40 7.52
CA MET A 85 -2.24 -16.65 8.71
C MET A 85 -1.66 -17.81 9.52
N ASP A 86 -1.22 -17.49 10.74
CA ASP A 86 -0.79 -18.48 11.72
C ASP A 86 -1.99 -19.26 12.29
N ILE A 87 -1.93 -20.59 12.20
CA ILE A 87 -2.89 -21.50 12.81
C ILE A 87 -2.17 -22.58 13.63
N GLN A 88 -2.76 -23.00 14.74
CA GLN A 88 -2.25 -24.09 15.56
C GLN A 88 -2.53 -25.44 14.89
N LEU A 89 -1.72 -26.46 15.16
CA LEU A 89 -1.96 -27.82 14.64
C LEU A 89 -3.39 -28.34 14.96
N VAL A 90 -3.92 -28.03 16.14
CA VAL A 90 -5.29 -28.43 16.51
C VAL A 90 -6.35 -27.74 15.64
N GLU A 91 -6.17 -26.45 15.33
CA GLU A 91 -7.05 -25.68 14.44
C GLU A 91 -6.99 -26.22 13.01
N ALA A 92 -5.79 -26.56 12.55
CA ALA A 92 -5.55 -27.16 11.24
C ALA A 92 -6.25 -28.52 11.06
N LEU A 93 -6.42 -29.30 12.13
CA LEU A 93 -7.04 -30.62 12.09
C LEU A 93 -8.55 -30.61 12.40
N ARG A 94 -9.01 -29.71 13.27
CA ARG A 94 -10.40 -29.69 13.77
C ARG A 94 -11.25 -28.56 13.19
N GLY A 95 -10.68 -27.71 12.33
CA GLY A 95 -11.33 -26.51 11.86
C GLY A 95 -11.17 -25.33 12.83
N PHE A 96 -11.49 -24.13 12.35
CA PHE A 96 -11.35 -22.88 13.10
C PHE A 96 -12.24 -21.78 12.54
N GLN A 97 -12.45 -20.75 13.35
CA GLN A 97 -12.99 -19.46 12.93
C GLN A 97 -12.08 -18.36 13.46
N LYS A 98 -11.42 -17.62 12.57
CA LYS A 98 -10.53 -16.52 12.95
C LYS A 98 -11.00 -15.20 12.33
N PRO A 99 -11.25 -14.16 13.13
CA PRO A 99 -11.50 -12.83 12.60
C PRO A 99 -10.19 -12.22 12.06
N ILE A 100 -10.28 -11.53 10.94
CA ILE A 100 -9.20 -10.68 10.41
C ILE A 100 -9.75 -9.27 10.17
N SER A 101 -8.93 -8.27 10.47
CA SER A 101 -9.21 -6.86 10.16
C SER A 101 -8.70 -6.56 8.76
N THR A 102 -9.58 -6.07 7.90
CA THR A 102 -9.28 -5.67 6.51
C THR A 102 -8.76 -4.23 6.45
N LEU A 103 -8.24 -3.82 5.29
CA LEU A 103 -7.70 -2.46 5.08
C LEU A 103 -8.74 -1.34 5.19
N ASP A 104 -10.04 -1.65 5.07
CA ASP A 104 -11.14 -0.70 5.24
C ASP A 104 -11.76 -0.77 6.65
N ASN A 105 -11.04 -1.34 7.63
CA ASN A 105 -11.43 -1.49 9.02
C ASN A 105 -12.68 -2.37 9.25
N ARG A 106 -13.12 -3.16 8.27
CA ARG A 106 -14.10 -4.22 8.50
C ARG A 106 -13.44 -5.47 9.06
N THR A 107 -14.22 -6.25 9.81
CA THR A 107 -13.82 -7.58 10.27
C THR A 107 -14.49 -8.64 9.42
N ILE A 108 -13.71 -9.56 8.85
CA ILE A 108 -14.22 -10.76 8.17
C ILE A 108 -13.76 -12.00 8.92
N VAL A 109 -14.58 -13.06 8.94
CA VAL A 109 -14.26 -14.29 9.66
C VAL A 109 -13.85 -15.38 8.67
N ILE A 110 -12.60 -15.82 8.78
CA ILE A 110 -12.07 -16.93 8.01
C ILE A 110 -12.43 -18.23 8.71
N THR A 111 -13.21 -19.06 8.02
CA THR A 111 -13.72 -20.34 8.55
C THR A 111 -13.09 -21.53 7.83
N SER A 112 -12.70 -22.53 8.63
CA SER A 112 -12.46 -23.92 8.23
C SER A 112 -13.43 -24.79 9.03
N HIS A 113 -14.20 -25.64 8.34
CA HIS A 113 -15.23 -26.46 9.01
C HIS A 113 -14.61 -27.68 9.70
N PRO A 114 -15.23 -28.21 10.78
CA PRO A 114 -14.79 -29.45 11.39
C PRO A 114 -14.68 -30.60 10.38
N GLY A 115 -13.56 -31.32 10.42
CA GLY A 115 -13.23 -32.39 9.47
C GLY A 115 -12.50 -31.91 8.20
N GLN A 116 -12.38 -30.59 7.97
CA GLN A 116 -11.51 -30.06 6.92
C GLN A 116 -10.09 -29.89 7.44
N ILE A 117 -9.14 -30.60 6.83
CA ILE A 117 -7.73 -30.49 7.15
C ILE A 117 -7.13 -29.33 6.35
N VAL A 118 -6.44 -28.42 7.05
CA VAL A 118 -5.64 -27.35 6.46
C VAL A 118 -4.17 -27.69 6.65
N LYS A 119 -3.41 -27.84 5.56
CA LYS A 119 -1.98 -28.13 5.60
C LYS A 119 -1.16 -26.84 5.69
N HIS A 120 0.08 -26.98 6.13
CA HIS A 120 1.04 -25.89 6.07
C HIS A 120 1.30 -25.50 4.59
N GLY A 121 1.23 -24.21 4.28
CA GLY A 121 1.36 -23.67 2.93
C GLY A 121 0.08 -23.77 2.09
N ASP A 122 -1.02 -24.32 2.64
CA ASP A 122 -2.30 -24.29 1.92
C ASP A 122 -2.77 -22.85 1.73
N ILE A 123 -3.46 -22.62 0.60
CA ILE A 123 -3.94 -21.30 0.21
C ILE A 123 -5.46 -21.27 0.25
N LYS A 124 -6.01 -20.22 0.86
CA LYS A 124 -7.44 -19.87 0.77
C LYS A 124 -7.61 -18.53 0.07
N CYS A 125 -8.48 -18.51 -0.93
CA CYS A 125 -8.85 -17.28 -1.64
C CYS A 125 -10.20 -16.77 -1.14
N VAL A 126 -10.27 -15.50 -0.75
CA VAL A 126 -11.51 -14.80 -0.45
C VAL A 126 -11.75 -13.77 -1.56
N LEU A 127 -12.83 -13.97 -2.30
CA LEU A 127 -13.18 -13.10 -3.43
C LEU A 127 -13.60 -11.72 -2.93
N ASN A 128 -13.31 -10.68 -3.72
CA ASN A 128 -13.68 -9.28 -3.46
C ASN A 128 -13.10 -8.66 -2.18
N GLU A 129 -12.03 -9.26 -1.62
CA GLU A 129 -11.34 -8.74 -0.42
C GLU A 129 -9.88 -8.36 -0.69
N GLY A 130 -9.48 -8.24 -1.97
CA GLY A 130 -8.18 -7.72 -2.39
C GLY A 130 -8.14 -6.19 -2.53
N MET A 131 -7.20 -5.70 -3.34
CA MET A 131 -7.07 -4.27 -3.64
C MET A 131 -8.18 -3.82 -4.61
N PRO A 132 -8.68 -2.57 -4.48
CA PRO A 132 -9.58 -2.00 -5.46
C PRO A 132 -8.88 -1.81 -6.81
N ILE A 133 -9.61 -2.02 -7.90
CA ILE A 133 -9.07 -1.85 -9.25
C ILE A 133 -9.10 -0.37 -9.63
N TYR A 134 -7.98 0.17 -10.11
CA TYR A 134 -7.90 1.58 -10.54
C TYR A 134 -8.97 1.90 -11.60
N ARG A 135 -9.66 3.03 -11.45
CA ARG A 135 -10.82 3.46 -12.25
C ARG A 135 -12.08 2.58 -12.16
N ARG A 136 -12.03 1.47 -11.42
CA ARG A 136 -13.18 0.58 -11.14
C ARG A 136 -13.22 0.28 -9.64
N PRO A 137 -13.45 1.28 -8.78
CA PRO A 137 -13.24 1.18 -7.33
C PRO A 137 -14.21 0.22 -6.61
N TYR A 138 -15.31 -0.16 -7.26
CA TYR A 138 -16.27 -1.14 -6.75
C TYR A 138 -15.87 -2.59 -7.08
N GLU A 139 -14.92 -2.78 -7.99
CA GLU A 139 -14.31 -4.07 -8.25
C GLU A 139 -13.04 -4.20 -7.40
N LYS A 140 -12.89 -5.33 -6.72
CA LYS A 140 -11.73 -5.66 -5.89
C LYS A 140 -11.16 -7.00 -6.35
N GLY A 141 -9.85 -7.15 -6.23
CA GLY A 141 -9.22 -8.46 -6.38
C GLY A 141 -9.53 -9.39 -5.20
N ARG A 142 -8.68 -10.37 -5.00
CA ARG A 142 -8.85 -11.43 -4.00
C ARG A 142 -7.91 -11.21 -2.82
N LEU A 143 -8.36 -11.60 -1.64
CA LEU A 143 -7.46 -11.84 -0.51
C LEU A 143 -6.97 -13.28 -0.59
N ILE A 144 -5.67 -13.46 -0.70
CA ILE A 144 -4.97 -14.74 -0.76
C ILE A 144 -4.31 -14.96 0.60
N ILE A 145 -4.79 -15.98 1.31
CA ILE A 145 -4.32 -16.33 2.65
C ILE A 145 -3.49 -17.60 2.54
N GLU A 146 -2.21 -17.53 2.89
CA GLU A 146 -1.35 -18.69 3.07
C GLU A 146 -1.36 -19.12 4.55
N PHE A 147 -1.62 -20.39 4.82
CA PHE A 147 -1.67 -20.89 6.19
C PHE A 147 -0.31 -21.36 6.68
N LYS A 148 0.15 -20.78 7.78
CA LYS A 148 1.33 -21.23 8.51
C LYS A 148 0.88 -22.06 9.71
N VAL A 149 1.00 -23.38 9.61
CA VAL A 149 0.70 -24.28 10.72
C VAL A 149 1.85 -24.28 11.71
N ASN A 150 1.55 -23.90 12.95
CA ASN A 150 2.47 -23.93 14.08
C ASN A 150 2.33 -25.27 14.80
N PHE A 151 3.41 -26.04 14.79
CA PHE A 151 3.50 -27.31 15.50
C PHE A 151 3.89 -27.08 16.96
N PRO A 152 3.37 -27.91 17.88
CA PRO A 152 3.80 -27.85 19.27
C PRO A 152 5.26 -28.30 19.40
N GLU A 153 5.88 -27.95 20.52
CA GLU A 153 7.25 -28.35 20.84
C GLU A 153 7.39 -29.86 21.06
N ASN A 154 8.63 -30.36 20.95
CA ASN A 154 8.95 -31.75 21.24
C ASN A 154 8.57 -32.08 22.69
N GLY A 155 7.91 -33.22 22.91
CA GLY A 155 7.46 -33.64 24.24
C GLY A 155 6.09 -33.08 24.66
N PHE A 156 5.38 -32.36 23.78
CA PHE A 156 4.02 -31.86 24.04
C PHE A 156 3.01 -32.97 24.37
N LEU A 157 3.16 -34.16 23.77
CA LEU A 157 2.32 -35.32 24.08
C LEU A 157 2.98 -36.14 25.20
N SER A 158 2.26 -36.32 26.30
CA SER A 158 2.67 -37.26 27.36
C SER A 158 2.65 -38.71 26.83
N PRO A 159 3.43 -39.62 27.44
CA PRO A 159 3.45 -41.05 27.06
C PRO A 159 2.06 -41.69 27.02
N ASP A 160 1.17 -41.29 27.95
CA ASP A 160 -0.20 -41.80 28.02
C ASP A 160 -1.02 -41.39 26.78
N ASN A 161 -0.84 -40.16 26.30
CA ASN A 161 -1.54 -39.61 25.13
C ASN A 161 -0.98 -40.12 23.78
N LEU A 162 0.28 -40.58 23.75
CA LEU A 162 0.89 -41.21 22.57
C LEU A 162 0.27 -42.59 22.28
N SER A 163 -0.21 -43.28 23.32
CA SER A 163 -0.86 -44.59 23.17
C SER A 163 -2.28 -44.49 22.60
N ALA A 164 -2.99 -43.40 22.89
CA ALA A 164 -4.38 -43.17 22.49
C ALA A 164 -4.56 -42.82 21.00
N GLY A 165 -3.49 -42.40 20.31
CA GLY A 165 -3.51 -42.06 18.88
C GLY A 165 -3.39 -43.25 17.92
N LYS A 166 -3.25 -44.48 18.43
CA LYS A 166 -3.21 -45.70 17.63
C LYS A 166 -4.62 -46.20 17.33
N THR A 167 -5.42 -45.41 16.60
CA THR A 167 -6.65 -45.92 15.99
C THR A 167 -6.38 -46.12 14.50
N SER A 168 -6.52 -47.38 14.11
CA SER A 168 -6.23 -47.99 12.82
C SER A 168 -6.61 -47.14 11.60
N ALA A 169 -5.70 -47.06 10.64
CA ALA A 169 -6.01 -46.98 9.23
C ALA A 169 -5.70 -48.34 8.60
#